data_AF-A0A372INJ2-F1
#
_entry.id   AF-A0A372INJ2-F1
#
_cell.length_a   1.000
_cell.length_b   1.000
_cell.length_c   1.000
_cell.angle_alpha   90.00
_cell.angle_beta   90.00
_cell.angle_gamma   90.00
#
_symmetry.space_group_name_H-M   'P 1'
#
loop_
_entity.id
_entity.type
_entity.pdbx_description
1 polymer ?
#
loop_
_entity_poly.entity_id
_entity_poly.type
_entity_poly.pdbx_seq_one_letter_code
_entity_poly.pdbx_strand_id
1 'polypeptide(L)'
;MRRRDFVKAVMAASVSAKTMLGQQTVTPPPPQAAPPVAPSAPPPVATAPGPVPWMRGLREVKPLPITPLVPDAVAQTSAHFFTDRQLATLRQLSEIMLPPLKGYPGAIDAGAPEFLDFLIGVSPVDRQQMYQSGLDRLDAEARQRFGMPFAGIQASQADELLRPWLRTWMTDHPPAEPFAHFVNLVHSDIRTATINSEAWSKAETAMGREEPDVGLYWFPVDPDIHREEPGREASAPVRHPAPKKQHA
;
A
#
# COMPACT_ATOMS: atom_id res chain seq x y z
N MET A 1 -43.17 8.47 -23.53
CA MET A 1 -43.09 7.02 -23.26
C MET A 1 -41.63 6.63 -23.12
N ARG A 2 -41.28 5.94 -22.01
CA ARG A 2 -40.15 5.01 -21.83
C ARG A 2 -38.75 5.58 -22.16
N ARG A 3 -37.82 5.77 -21.22
CA ARG A 3 -37.26 4.77 -20.32
C ARG A 3 -36.62 5.46 -19.10
N ARG A 4 -37.41 5.64 -18.04
CA ARG A 4 -36.95 5.64 -16.64
C ARG A 4 -37.64 4.41 -16.06
N ASP A 5 -36.88 3.49 -15.46
CA ASP A 5 -37.29 2.24 -14.79
C ASP A 5 -36.50 1.01 -15.29
N PHE A 6 -35.19 0.96 -15.00
CA PHE A 6 -34.45 -0.31 -15.08
C PHE A 6 -33.29 -0.44 -14.08
N VAL A 7 -33.40 0.12 -12.88
CA VAL A 7 -32.54 -0.31 -11.75
C VAL A 7 -33.37 -0.32 -10.48
N LYS A 8 -34.22 -1.34 -10.35
CA LYS A 8 -34.75 -1.84 -9.09
C LYS A 8 -34.68 -3.36 -9.15
N ALA A 9 -34.23 -3.95 -8.05
CA ALA A 9 -34.30 -5.38 -7.70
C ALA A 9 -33.17 -6.29 -8.22
N VAL A 10 -32.09 -6.38 -7.44
CA VAL A 10 -31.48 -7.68 -7.08
C VAL A 10 -31.08 -7.62 -5.60
N MET A 11 -32.02 -7.95 -4.73
CA MET A 11 -31.79 -8.31 -3.32
C MET A 11 -32.67 -9.53 -3.07
N ALA A 12 -32.08 -10.72 -3.09
CA ALA A 12 -32.80 -11.96 -2.77
C ALA A 12 -31.85 -12.93 -2.06
N ALA A 13 -31.90 -12.85 -0.73
CA ALA A 13 -31.89 -13.93 0.26
C ALA A 13 -31.03 -15.18 -0.03
N SER A 14 -29.88 -15.27 0.62
CA SER A 14 -29.22 -16.53 0.96
C SER A 14 -29.92 -17.18 2.17
N VAL A 15 -30.89 -18.05 1.88
CA VAL A 15 -31.58 -18.88 2.87
C VAL A 15 -30.59 -19.89 3.48
N SER A 16 -30.47 -19.83 4.81
CA SER A 16 -29.75 -20.82 5.61
C SER A 16 -30.48 -22.16 5.63
N ALA A 17 -29.80 -23.23 5.23
CA ALA A 17 -30.29 -24.60 5.34
C ALA A 17 -29.32 -25.43 6.19
N LYS A 18 -29.55 -25.49 7.51
CA LYS A 18 -29.00 -26.54 8.38
C LYS A 18 -29.99 -26.85 9.50
N THR A 19 -30.92 -27.74 9.19
CA THR A 19 -31.71 -28.49 10.17
C THR A 19 -31.88 -29.89 9.63
N MET A 20 -31.37 -30.88 10.37
CA MET A 20 -31.92 -32.23 10.59
C MET A 20 -30.85 -33.03 11.35
N LEU A 21 -30.89 -32.92 12.67
CA LEU A 21 -30.13 -33.75 13.61
C LEU A 21 -31.00 -34.97 13.92
N GLY A 22 -30.64 -36.12 13.37
CA GLY A 22 -31.26 -37.41 13.67
C GLY A 22 -30.77 -37.93 15.02
N GLN A 23 -31.71 -38.22 15.92
CA GLN A 23 -31.48 -38.90 17.19
C GLN A 23 -31.02 -40.34 16.95
N GLN A 24 -29.89 -40.73 17.55
CA GLN A 24 -29.62 -42.12 17.87
C GLN A 24 -29.18 -42.20 19.34
N THR A 25 -30.13 -42.67 20.15
CA THR A 25 -29.93 -43.11 21.53
C THR A 25 -29.20 -44.44 21.53
N VAL A 26 -28.02 -44.49 22.16
CA VAL A 26 -27.36 -45.75 22.53
C VAL A 26 -27.24 -45.80 24.05
N THR A 27 -27.91 -46.78 24.63
CA THR A 27 -27.97 -47.10 26.06
C THR A 27 -26.67 -47.76 26.53
N PRO A 28 -26.13 -47.46 27.72
CA PRO A 28 -24.92 -48.11 28.25
C PRO A 28 -25.25 -49.40 29.04
N PRO A 29 -24.37 -50.42 29.03
CA PRO A 29 -24.44 -51.53 29.98
C PRO A 29 -23.71 -51.25 31.32
N PRO A 30 -24.09 -51.96 32.41
CA PRO A 30 -23.68 -51.70 33.81
C PRO A 30 -22.29 -52.28 34.19
N PRO A 31 -21.75 -51.94 35.39
CA PRO A 31 -20.37 -52.21 35.77
C PRO A 31 -20.21 -53.62 36.38
N GLN A 32 -19.09 -54.27 36.12
CA GLN A 32 -18.69 -55.50 36.82
C GLN A 32 -17.29 -55.38 37.41
N ALA A 33 -17.19 -55.89 38.64
CA ALA A 33 -16.17 -55.62 39.63
C ALA A 33 -14.87 -56.42 39.42
N ALA A 34 -13.75 -55.80 39.84
CA ALA A 34 -12.43 -56.43 39.94
C ALA A 34 -12.33 -57.38 41.15
N PRO A 35 -11.45 -58.40 41.08
CA PRO A 35 -10.49 -58.60 42.17
C PRO A 35 -9.11 -59.13 41.67
N PRO A 36 -8.15 -59.46 42.56
CA PRO A 36 -7.26 -58.59 43.31
C PRO A 36 -5.79 -58.63 42.79
N VAL A 37 -4.96 -57.68 43.25
CA VAL A 37 -3.52 -57.56 42.93
C VAL A 37 -2.67 -58.38 43.90
N ALA A 38 -1.63 -59.08 43.40
CA ALA A 38 -0.38 -59.37 44.12
C ALA A 38 0.81 -59.48 43.14
N PRO A 39 2.06 -59.17 43.55
CA PRO A 39 3.08 -58.54 42.70
C PRO A 39 4.15 -59.52 42.18
N SER A 40 4.74 -59.27 41.00
CA SER A 40 5.99 -59.92 40.57
C SER A 40 6.71 -59.17 39.43
N ALA A 41 7.89 -58.64 39.78
CA ALA A 41 9.11 -58.33 39.00
C ALA A 41 9.04 -57.43 37.72
N PRO A 42 9.98 -56.45 37.58
CA PRO A 42 10.10 -55.65 36.36
C PRO A 42 10.73 -56.46 35.22
N PRO A 43 10.26 -56.32 33.96
CA PRO A 43 10.95 -56.88 32.80
C PRO A 43 12.20 -56.06 32.45
N PRO A 44 13.24 -56.69 31.86
CA PRO A 44 14.50 -56.04 31.53
C PRO A 44 14.33 -54.98 30.43
N VAL A 45 15.09 -53.89 30.55
CA VAL A 45 15.15 -52.77 29.61
C VAL A 45 15.43 -53.27 28.19
N ALA A 46 14.51 -52.99 27.27
CA ALA A 46 14.71 -53.25 25.85
C ALA A 46 15.74 -52.25 25.28
N THR A 47 16.93 -52.76 24.93
CA THR A 47 17.93 -52.02 24.15
C THR A 47 17.35 -51.70 22.77
N ALA A 48 17.31 -50.42 22.40
CA ALA A 48 16.79 -49.99 21.10
C ALA A 48 17.59 -50.62 19.94
N PRO A 49 16.93 -51.10 18.86
CA PRO A 49 17.62 -51.61 17.69
C PRO A 49 18.43 -50.49 17.02
N GLY A 50 19.71 -50.78 16.71
CA GLY A 50 20.61 -49.85 16.04
C GLY A 50 20.08 -49.39 14.68
N PRO A 51 20.51 -48.22 14.19
CA PRO A 51 19.97 -47.62 12.98
C PRO A 51 20.25 -48.49 11.74
N VAL A 52 19.19 -48.70 10.95
CA VAL A 52 19.21 -49.48 9.71
C VAL A 52 20.06 -48.82 8.61
N PRO A 53 20.72 -49.61 7.72
CA PRO A 53 21.83 -49.15 6.89
C PRO A 53 21.51 -48.03 5.88
N TRP A 54 20.25 -47.89 5.47
CA TRP A 54 19.83 -46.86 4.50
C TRP A 54 19.71 -45.44 5.10
N MET A 55 19.76 -45.31 6.44
CA MET A 55 19.80 -44.00 7.10
C MET A 55 21.22 -43.45 7.28
N ARG A 56 22.26 -44.19 6.88
CA ARG A 56 23.67 -43.79 7.09
C ARG A 56 24.14 -42.69 6.13
N GLY A 57 23.54 -42.57 4.93
CA GLY A 57 23.93 -41.59 3.91
C GLY A 57 23.17 -40.24 3.94
N LEU A 58 22.10 -40.12 4.74
CA LEU A 58 21.27 -38.90 4.80
C LEU A 58 21.82 -37.82 5.74
N ARG A 59 22.89 -38.10 6.48
CA ARG A 59 23.53 -37.12 7.39
C ARG A 59 24.65 -36.30 6.74
N GLU A 60 25.08 -36.67 5.54
CA GLU A 60 26.22 -36.04 4.84
C GLU A 60 25.79 -35.23 3.61
N VAL A 61 24.51 -34.83 3.53
CA VAL A 61 24.11 -33.80 2.57
C VAL A 61 24.60 -32.48 3.12
N LYS A 62 25.80 -32.06 2.68
CA LYS A 62 26.29 -30.69 2.87
C LYS A 62 25.22 -29.76 2.30
N PRO A 63 24.50 -28.97 3.12
CA PRO A 63 23.52 -28.04 2.57
C PRO A 63 24.27 -27.15 1.60
N LEU A 64 23.77 -27.07 0.35
CA LEU A 64 24.25 -26.06 -0.58
C LEU A 64 24.17 -24.72 0.14
N PRO A 65 25.21 -23.86 0.05
CA PRO A 65 25.15 -22.55 0.68
C PRO A 65 23.99 -21.79 0.03
N ILE A 66 22.83 -21.79 0.70
CA ILE A 66 21.80 -20.82 0.44
C ILE A 66 22.40 -19.54 0.99
N THR A 67 23.06 -18.78 0.12
CA THR A 67 23.41 -17.40 0.44
C THR A 67 22.10 -16.72 0.79
N PRO A 68 21.88 -16.28 2.05
CA PRO A 68 20.73 -15.45 2.34
C PRO A 68 20.93 -14.20 1.49
N LEU A 69 20.09 -14.03 0.46
CA LEU A 69 19.96 -12.72 -0.18
C LEU A 69 19.56 -11.80 0.96
N VAL A 70 20.50 -10.94 1.38
CA VAL A 70 20.26 -9.95 2.43
C VAL A 70 19.04 -9.15 1.97
N PRO A 71 17.88 -9.23 2.67
CA PRO A 71 16.68 -8.52 2.25
C PRO A 71 16.92 -7.02 2.11
N ASP A 72 17.85 -6.48 2.91
CA ASP A 72 18.21 -5.05 2.92
C ASP A 72 18.83 -4.55 1.62
N ALA A 73 19.49 -5.39 0.81
CA ALA A 73 20.05 -4.94 -0.47
C ALA A 73 18.97 -4.75 -1.56
N VAL A 74 17.78 -5.34 -1.35
CA VAL A 74 16.59 -5.11 -2.18
C VAL A 74 15.62 -4.17 -1.47
N ALA A 75 15.75 -3.95 -0.16
CA ALA A 75 14.86 -3.09 0.62
C ALA A 75 15.25 -1.59 0.61
N GLN A 76 16.24 -1.19 -0.19
CA GLN A 76 16.42 0.22 -0.56
C GLN A 76 15.78 0.48 -1.93
N THR A 77 14.45 0.37 -2.00
CA THR A 77 13.70 0.83 -3.16
C THR A 77 13.31 2.28 -2.95
N SER A 78 14.24 3.22 -3.19
CA SER A 78 13.79 4.55 -3.62
C SER A 78 13.20 4.38 -5.04
N ALA A 79 12.01 3.76 -5.12
CA ALA A 79 11.31 3.41 -6.35
C ALA A 79 10.64 4.66 -6.93
N HIS A 80 11.44 5.71 -7.11
CA HIS A 80 10.99 6.91 -7.79
C HIS A 80 11.07 6.67 -9.29
N PHE A 81 9.98 6.95 -9.98
CA PHE A 81 9.91 6.83 -11.43
C PHE A 81 10.58 8.04 -12.10
N PHE A 82 10.31 9.23 -11.57
CA PHE A 82 10.92 10.46 -12.01
C PHE A 82 12.34 10.62 -11.48
N THR A 83 13.18 11.28 -12.28
CA THR A 83 14.48 11.76 -11.79
C THR A 83 14.30 12.84 -10.71
N ASP A 84 15.30 13.07 -9.87
CA ASP A 84 15.26 14.13 -8.83
C ASP A 84 14.88 15.49 -9.39
N ARG A 85 15.37 15.82 -10.60
CA ARG A 85 15.03 17.08 -11.29
C ARG A 85 13.54 17.11 -11.66
N GLN A 86 13.03 16.05 -12.27
CA GLN A 86 11.63 15.97 -12.70
C GLN A 86 10.68 16.00 -11.49
N LEU A 87 11.02 15.28 -10.42
CA LEU A 87 10.25 15.28 -9.18
C LEU A 87 10.27 16.67 -8.50
N ALA A 88 11.41 17.36 -8.50
CA ALA A 88 11.50 18.73 -8.00
C ALA A 88 10.64 19.71 -8.83
N THR A 89 10.63 19.56 -10.16
CA THR A 89 9.74 20.32 -11.05
C THR A 89 8.27 20.00 -10.74
N LEU A 90 7.91 18.73 -10.56
CA LEU A 90 6.55 18.31 -10.24
C LEU A 90 6.08 18.86 -8.88
N ARG A 91 6.94 18.86 -7.85
CA ARG A 91 6.66 19.47 -6.55
C ARG A 91 6.36 20.96 -6.69
N GLN A 92 7.24 21.72 -7.35
CA GLN A 92 7.02 23.15 -7.56
C GLN A 92 5.75 23.42 -8.39
N LEU A 93 5.50 22.62 -9.41
CA LEU A 93 4.27 22.69 -10.21
C LEU A 93 3.02 22.46 -9.34
N SER A 94 3.08 21.48 -8.44
CA SER A 94 1.99 21.10 -7.54
C SER A 94 1.67 22.22 -6.54
N GLU A 95 2.71 22.80 -5.93
CA GLU A 95 2.58 23.94 -5.02
C GLU A 95 1.92 25.15 -5.69
N ILE A 96 2.31 25.46 -6.93
CA ILE A 96 1.78 26.61 -7.67
C ILE A 96 0.35 26.36 -8.15
N MET A 97 0.03 25.15 -8.60
CA MET A 97 -1.30 24.82 -9.13
C MET A 97 -2.35 24.69 -8.03
N LEU A 98 -1.98 24.18 -6.85
CA LEU A 98 -2.92 23.98 -5.75
C LEU A 98 -2.27 24.27 -4.39
N PRO A 99 -2.07 25.56 -4.05
CA PRO A 99 -1.57 25.96 -2.75
C PRO A 99 -2.64 25.74 -1.65
N PRO A 100 -2.24 25.71 -0.37
CA PRO A 100 -3.17 25.62 0.76
C PRO A 100 -4.19 26.76 0.76
N LEU A 101 -5.47 26.45 1.02
CA LEU A 101 -6.54 27.45 0.96
C LEU A 101 -7.62 27.20 2.02
N LYS A 102 -7.93 28.24 2.83
CA LYS A 102 -9.05 28.25 3.79
C LYS A 102 -9.07 27.05 4.74
N GLY A 103 -7.90 26.63 5.21
CA GLY A 103 -7.75 25.50 6.14
C GLY A 103 -7.70 24.12 5.46
N TYR A 104 -7.77 24.06 4.13
CA TYR A 104 -7.47 22.87 3.37
C TYR A 104 -5.97 22.78 3.05
N PRO A 105 -5.39 21.56 3.06
CA PRO A 105 -3.99 21.35 2.70
C PRO A 105 -3.75 21.67 1.22
N GLY A 106 -2.54 22.12 0.91
CA GLY A 106 -2.08 22.23 -0.46
C GLY A 106 -1.65 20.87 -1.04
N ALA A 107 -1.27 20.86 -2.32
CA ALA A 107 -0.81 19.63 -2.96
C ALA A 107 0.47 19.05 -2.32
N ILE A 108 1.36 19.91 -1.82
CA ILE A 108 2.56 19.47 -1.10
C ILE A 108 2.18 18.82 0.24
N ASP A 109 1.35 19.48 1.05
CA ASP A 109 0.90 18.96 2.34
C ASP A 109 0.13 17.63 2.19
N ALA A 110 -0.54 17.45 1.05
CA ALA A 110 -1.27 16.24 0.71
C ALA A 110 -0.39 15.10 0.18
N GLY A 111 0.91 15.31 -0.08
CA GLY A 111 1.80 14.31 -0.69
C GLY A 111 1.44 13.96 -2.15
N ALA A 112 0.72 14.85 -2.84
CA ALA A 112 0.30 14.63 -4.21
C ALA A 112 1.45 14.36 -5.20
N PRO A 113 2.61 15.06 -5.16
CA PRO A 113 3.67 14.81 -6.14
C PRO A 113 4.31 13.42 -5.99
N GLU A 114 4.45 12.91 -4.77
CA GLU A 114 4.96 11.56 -4.51
C GLU A 114 3.96 10.48 -4.94
N PHE A 115 2.66 10.72 -4.71
CA PHE A 115 1.61 9.84 -5.23
C PHE A 115 1.61 9.80 -6.76
N LEU A 116 1.77 10.95 -7.41
CA LEU A 116 1.85 11.02 -8.87
C LEU A 116 3.11 10.33 -9.42
N ASP A 117 4.25 10.46 -8.76
CA ASP A 117 5.46 9.72 -9.12
C ASP A 117 5.21 8.20 -9.17
N PHE A 118 4.60 7.66 -8.12
CA PHE A 118 4.19 6.25 -8.08
C PHE A 118 3.16 5.90 -9.16
N LEU A 119 2.07 6.66 -9.24
CA LEU A 119 0.95 6.41 -10.16
C LEU A 119 1.42 6.42 -11.62
N ILE A 120 2.26 7.39 -11.99
CA ILE A 120 2.80 7.47 -13.34
C ILE A 120 3.83 6.36 -13.59
N GLY A 121 4.63 5.98 -12.59
CA GLY A 121 5.55 4.85 -12.67
C GLY A 121 4.90 3.52 -13.05
N VAL A 122 3.62 3.32 -12.69
CA VAL A 122 2.84 2.12 -13.04
C VAL A 122 1.82 2.35 -14.17
N SER A 123 1.79 3.56 -14.75
CA SER A 123 0.89 3.92 -15.84
C SER A 123 1.35 3.37 -17.20
N PRO A 124 0.47 3.36 -18.22
CA PRO A 124 0.85 3.08 -19.60
C PRO A 124 2.02 3.95 -20.11
N VAL A 125 2.83 3.39 -21.02
CA VAL A 125 4.08 3.98 -21.52
C VAL A 125 3.88 5.36 -22.17
N ASP A 126 2.76 5.55 -22.85
CA ASP A 126 2.37 6.83 -23.45
C ASP A 126 2.16 7.92 -22.38
N ARG A 127 1.51 7.58 -21.25
CA ARG A 127 1.34 8.51 -20.13
C ARG A 127 2.66 8.82 -19.44
N GLN A 128 3.49 7.80 -19.23
CA GLN A 128 4.85 7.93 -18.70
C GLN A 128 5.69 8.91 -19.51
N GLN A 129 5.75 8.72 -20.84
CA GLN A 129 6.52 9.57 -21.75
C GLN A 129 5.98 11.00 -21.80
N MET A 130 4.66 11.18 -21.79
CA MET A 130 4.04 12.51 -21.75
C MET A 130 4.45 13.28 -20.49
N TYR A 131 4.45 12.62 -19.33
CA TYR A 131 4.87 13.25 -18.08
C TYR A 131 6.35 13.63 -18.07
N GLN A 132 7.23 12.70 -18.46
CA GLN A 132 8.68 12.97 -18.52
C GLN A 132 8.98 14.12 -19.47
N SER A 133 8.45 14.07 -20.70
CA SER A 133 8.68 15.12 -21.70
C SER A 133 8.07 16.47 -21.30
N GLY A 134 6.89 16.47 -20.66
CA GLY A 134 6.25 17.67 -20.15
C GLY A 134 7.03 18.34 -19.03
N LEU A 135 7.51 17.57 -18.05
CA LEU A 135 8.33 18.07 -16.94
C LEU A 135 9.70 18.58 -17.41
N ASP A 136 10.34 17.86 -18.33
CA ASP A 136 11.63 18.28 -18.91
C ASP A 136 11.48 19.57 -19.73
N ARG A 137 10.38 19.70 -20.48
CA ARG A 137 10.07 20.91 -21.24
C ARG A 137 9.84 22.12 -20.31
N LEU A 138 9.10 21.95 -19.22
CA LEU A 138 8.90 23.02 -18.23
C LEU A 138 10.24 23.50 -17.63
N ASP A 139 11.11 22.57 -17.23
CA ASP A 139 12.44 22.93 -16.71
C ASP A 139 13.30 23.63 -17.75
N ALA A 140 13.27 23.15 -19.01
CA ALA A 140 14.00 23.79 -20.11
C ALA A 140 13.48 25.20 -20.42
N GLU A 141 12.17 25.40 -20.47
CA GLU A 141 11.56 26.72 -20.73
C GLU A 141 11.87 27.70 -19.59
N ALA A 142 11.83 27.26 -18.32
CA ALA A 142 12.22 28.09 -17.18
C ALA A 142 13.69 28.51 -17.24
N ARG A 143 14.60 27.58 -17.57
CA ARG A 143 16.02 27.87 -17.74
C ARG A 143 16.27 28.85 -18.88
N GLN A 144 15.56 28.70 -19.99
CA GLN A 144 15.70 29.59 -21.14
C GLN A 144 15.20 31.01 -20.87
N ARG A 145 14.04 31.16 -20.19
CA ARG A 145 13.44 32.47 -19.96
C ARG A 145 13.98 33.20 -18.73
N PHE A 146 14.30 32.46 -17.66
CA PHE A 146 14.63 33.04 -16.35
C PHE A 146 16.03 32.66 -15.85
N GLY A 147 16.76 31.80 -16.56
CA GLY A 147 18.11 31.36 -16.15
C GLY A 147 18.12 30.39 -14.95
N MET A 148 16.96 29.91 -14.51
CA MET A 148 16.78 29.08 -13.32
C MET A 148 15.99 27.81 -13.64
N PRO A 149 16.22 26.68 -12.92
CA PRO A 149 15.35 25.51 -13.04
C PRO A 149 13.91 25.87 -12.65
N PHE A 150 12.93 25.15 -13.19
CA PHE A 150 11.52 25.40 -12.88
C PHE A 150 11.25 25.30 -11.38
N ALA A 151 11.92 24.36 -10.68
CA ALA A 151 11.83 24.22 -9.23
C ALA A 151 12.25 25.47 -8.43
N GLY A 152 13.00 26.40 -9.03
CA GLY A 152 13.47 27.62 -8.37
C GLY A 152 12.76 28.91 -8.80
N ILE A 153 11.77 28.84 -9.70
CA ILE A 153 11.06 30.05 -10.16
C ILE A 153 9.90 30.40 -9.23
N GLN A 154 9.55 31.68 -9.18
CA GLN A 154 8.41 32.18 -8.40
C GLN A 154 7.08 31.89 -9.08
N ALA A 155 5.98 31.93 -8.32
CA ALA A 155 4.63 31.66 -8.82
C ALA A 155 4.23 32.56 -10.01
N SER A 156 4.63 33.83 -10.02
CA SER A 156 4.37 34.74 -11.16
C SER A 156 5.10 34.32 -12.43
N GLN A 157 6.34 33.84 -12.31
CA GLN A 157 7.15 33.36 -13.44
C GLN A 157 6.59 32.03 -13.99
N ALA A 158 6.11 31.15 -13.10
CA ALA A 158 5.44 29.93 -13.51
C ALA A 158 4.09 30.22 -14.20
N ASP A 159 3.31 31.19 -13.71
CA ASP A 159 2.07 31.62 -14.37
C ASP A 159 2.34 32.10 -15.80
N GLU A 160 3.41 32.88 -16.03
CA GLU A 160 3.82 33.29 -17.39
C GLU A 160 4.14 32.11 -18.31
N LEU A 161 4.69 31.01 -17.78
CA LEU A 161 4.98 29.80 -18.55
C LEU A 161 3.73 28.96 -18.80
N LEU A 162 2.87 28.80 -17.79
CA LEU A 162 1.74 27.85 -17.80
C LEU A 162 0.48 28.42 -18.44
N ARG A 163 0.20 29.72 -18.25
CA ARG A 163 -1.04 30.38 -18.68
C ARG A 163 -1.39 30.19 -20.15
N PRO A 164 -0.44 30.21 -21.12
CA PRO A 164 -0.77 29.97 -22.54
C PRO A 164 -1.34 28.57 -22.82
N TRP A 165 -1.01 27.60 -21.97
CA TRP A 165 -1.30 26.18 -22.17
C TRP A 165 -2.50 25.68 -21.36
N LEU A 166 -2.89 26.41 -20.32
CA LEU A 166 -4.09 26.10 -19.53
C LEU A 166 -5.37 26.29 -20.37
N ARG A 167 -6.25 25.29 -20.33
CA ARG A 167 -7.55 25.25 -21.01
C ARG A 167 -8.62 24.97 -19.95
N THR A 168 -9.63 25.82 -19.85
CA THR A 168 -10.64 25.77 -18.78
C THR A 168 -11.76 24.74 -19.01
N TRP A 169 -11.85 24.15 -20.21
CA TRP A 169 -12.95 23.28 -20.61
C TRP A 169 -12.42 22.09 -21.42
N MET A 170 -12.54 20.86 -20.91
CA MET A 170 -11.89 19.67 -21.51
C MET A 170 -12.72 18.38 -21.48
N THR A 171 -14.03 18.45 -21.25
CA THR A 171 -14.85 17.23 -21.13
C THR A 171 -14.99 16.48 -22.47
N ASP A 172 -14.95 17.18 -23.61
CA ASP A 172 -15.28 16.56 -24.91
C ASP A 172 -14.14 16.59 -25.96
N HIS A 173 -13.13 17.45 -25.82
CA HIS A 173 -12.04 17.59 -26.80
C HIS A 173 -10.68 17.90 -26.14
N PRO A 174 -9.82 16.90 -25.88
CA PRO A 174 -8.48 17.15 -25.37
C PRO A 174 -7.65 17.94 -26.41
N PRO A 175 -6.72 18.81 -25.98
CA PRO A 175 -5.80 19.49 -26.89
C PRO A 175 -5.03 18.50 -27.75
N ALA A 176 -4.96 18.75 -29.05
CA ALA A 176 -4.12 17.96 -29.96
C ALA A 176 -2.63 18.23 -29.76
N GLU A 177 -2.26 19.40 -29.20
CA GLU A 177 -0.87 19.74 -28.92
C GLU A 177 -0.39 19.02 -27.64
N PRO A 178 0.69 18.24 -27.69
CA PRO A 178 1.09 17.35 -26.59
C PRO A 178 1.36 18.07 -25.27
N PHE A 179 1.94 19.27 -25.31
CA PHE A 179 2.29 19.97 -24.08
C PHE A 179 1.09 20.63 -23.41
N ALA A 180 0.18 21.21 -24.18
CA ALA A 180 -1.12 21.66 -23.69
C ALA A 180 -1.89 20.48 -23.09
N HIS A 181 -1.86 19.31 -23.73
CA HIS A 181 -2.47 18.11 -23.16
C HIS A 181 -1.87 17.76 -21.80
N PHE A 182 -0.53 17.73 -21.70
CA PHE A 182 0.19 17.52 -20.45
C PHE A 182 -0.18 18.54 -19.36
N VAL A 183 -0.10 19.86 -19.63
CA VAL A 183 -0.36 20.92 -18.63
C VAL A 183 -1.76 20.81 -18.04
N ASN A 184 -2.75 20.43 -18.85
CA ASN A 184 -4.11 20.30 -18.35
C ASN A 184 -4.35 18.97 -17.63
N LEU A 185 -3.76 17.89 -18.11
CA LEU A 185 -3.85 16.59 -17.44
C LEU A 185 -3.20 16.65 -16.05
N VAL A 186 -1.97 17.17 -15.96
CA VAL A 186 -1.25 17.29 -14.69
C VAL A 186 -1.99 18.19 -13.70
N HIS A 187 -2.64 19.27 -14.17
CA HIS A 187 -3.49 20.11 -13.33
C HIS A 187 -4.68 19.33 -12.74
N SER A 188 -5.39 18.57 -13.58
CA SER A 188 -6.50 17.71 -13.13
C SER A 188 -6.03 16.62 -12.17
N ASP A 189 -4.89 16.01 -12.44
CA ASP A 189 -4.32 14.94 -11.64
C ASP A 189 -3.83 15.45 -10.28
N ILE A 190 -3.13 16.59 -10.22
CA ILE A 190 -2.73 17.25 -8.97
C ILE A 190 -3.97 17.55 -8.12
N ARG A 191 -5.03 18.10 -8.73
CA ARG A 191 -6.26 18.40 -8.02
C ARG A 191 -6.93 17.14 -7.48
N THR A 192 -7.01 16.09 -8.29
CA THR A 192 -7.64 14.81 -7.93
C THR A 192 -6.85 14.12 -6.82
N ALA A 193 -5.53 14.05 -6.93
CA ALA A 193 -4.66 13.50 -5.89
C ALA A 193 -4.81 14.28 -4.58
N THR A 194 -4.80 15.61 -4.62
CA THR A 194 -4.87 16.42 -3.41
C THR A 194 -6.20 16.27 -2.67
N ILE A 195 -7.33 16.34 -3.39
CA ILE A 195 -8.67 16.24 -2.78
C ILE A 195 -8.96 14.84 -2.22
N ASN A 196 -8.42 13.80 -2.86
CA ASN A 196 -8.61 12.41 -2.43
C ASN A 196 -7.55 11.94 -1.42
N SER A 197 -6.81 12.86 -0.80
CA SER A 197 -5.74 12.56 0.17
C SER A 197 -6.27 12.46 1.61
N GLU A 198 -5.52 11.75 2.45
CA GLU A 198 -5.80 11.70 3.90
C GLU A 198 -5.82 13.11 4.53
N ALA A 199 -4.85 13.96 4.16
CA ALA A 199 -4.75 15.30 4.69
C ALA A 199 -6.03 16.12 4.41
N TRP A 200 -6.61 15.94 3.22
CA TRP A 200 -7.85 16.62 2.85
C TRP A 200 -9.05 16.10 3.65
N SER A 201 -9.20 14.79 3.79
CA SER A 201 -10.28 14.20 4.60
C SER A 201 -10.18 14.59 6.08
N LYS A 202 -8.96 14.63 6.65
CA LYS A 202 -8.72 15.16 8.01
C LYS A 202 -9.16 16.62 8.13
N ALA A 203 -8.91 17.44 7.11
CA ALA A 203 -9.35 18.83 7.09
C ALA A 203 -10.89 18.97 6.99
N GLU A 204 -11.56 18.17 6.15
CA GLU A 204 -13.04 18.13 6.07
C GLU A 204 -13.67 17.73 7.40
N THR A 205 -13.11 16.69 8.05
CA THR A 205 -13.54 16.24 9.38
C THR A 205 -13.35 17.34 10.43
N ALA A 206 -12.20 18.02 10.44
CA ALA A 206 -11.92 19.12 11.36
C ALA A 206 -12.86 20.33 11.14
N MET A 207 -13.37 20.52 9.92
CA MET A 207 -14.36 21.54 9.59
C MET A 207 -15.82 21.10 9.82
N GLY A 208 -16.05 19.86 10.26
CA GLY A 208 -17.39 19.33 10.50
C GLY A 208 -18.22 19.10 9.21
N ARG A 209 -17.55 18.86 8.08
CA ARG A 209 -18.17 18.72 6.76
C ARG A 209 -18.37 17.27 6.30
N GLU A 210 -17.73 16.31 6.96
CA GLU A 210 -17.75 14.89 6.58
C GLU A 210 -18.40 14.01 7.66
N GLU A 211 -19.15 12.98 7.24
CA GLU A 211 -19.63 11.92 8.14
C GLU A 211 -18.42 11.06 8.55
N PRO A 212 -18.18 10.82 9.85
CA PRO A 212 -16.91 10.30 10.38
C PRO A 212 -16.50 8.88 9.97
N ASP A 213 -17.24 8.21 9.08
CA ASP A 213 -17.11 6.76 8.82
C ASP A 213 -16.67 6.38 7.39
N VAL A 214 -16.38 7.35 6.51
CA VAL A 214 -15.98 7.05 5.12
C VAL A 214 -14.51 7.42 4.87
N GLY A 215 -13.59 6.65 5.46
CA GLY A 215 -12.13 6.80 5.28
C GLY A 215 -11.60 6.36 3.90
N LEU A 216 -12.23 6.81 2.81
CA LEU A 216 -11.89 6.45 1.43
C LEU A 216 -10.97 7.50 0.80
N TYR A 217 -9.68 7.43 1.13
CA TYR A 217 -8.61 8.23 0.51
C TYR A 217 -7.42 7.33 0.15
N TRP A 218 -6.53 7.83 -0.71
CA TRP A 218 -5.28 7.10 -1.00
C TRP A 218 -4.26 7.35 0.12
N PHE A 219 -3.37 6.37 0.31
CA PHE A 219 -2.28 6.45 1.28
C PHE A 219 -0.95 6.60 0.55
N PRO A 220 -0.04 7.44 1.05
CA PRO A 220 1.35 7.43 0.61
C PRO A 220 1.91 6.02 0.74
N VAL A 221 2.76 5.63 -0.22
CA VAL A 221 3.49 4.36 -0.16
C VAL A 221 4.63 4.50 0.84
N ASP A 222 4.30 4.71 2.11
CA ASP A 222 5.26 4.58 3.19
C ASP A 222 5.40 3.08 3.48
N PRO A 223 6.62 2.49 3.54
CA PRO A 223 6.83 1.11 3.96
C PRO A 223 6.50 0.88 5.45
N ASP A 224 5.64 1.68 6.07
CA ASP A 224 5.49 1.74 7.52
C ASP A 224 4.84 0.44 8.05
N ILE A 225 5.72 -0.43 8.55
CA ILE A 225 5.50 -1.76 9.13
C ILE A 225 4.80 -1.65 10.50
N HIS A 226 4.47 -0.43 10.93
CA HIS A 226 4.01 -0.10 12.28
C HIS A 226 2.61 0.52 12.34
N ARG A 227 1.72 0.18 11.41
CA ARG A 227 0.30 0.54 11.54
C ARG A 227 -0.31 -0.10 12.80
N GLU A 228 -0.44 0.68 13.87
CA GLU A 228 -1.37 0.39 14.95
C GLU A 228 -2.78 0.74 14.47
N GLU A 229 -3.49 -0.26 13.96
CA GLU A 229 -4.93 -0.18 13.70
C GLU A 229 -5.64 0.19 15.02
N PRO A 230 -6.49 1.22 15.05
CA PRO A 230 -7.27 1.55 16.24
C PRO A 230 -8.25 0.41 16.53
N GLY A 231 -7.87 -0.47 17.47
CA GLY A 231 -8.63 -1.66 17.84
C GLY A 231 -7.82 -2.96 17.95
N ARG A 232 -6.53 -2.96 17.59
CA ARG A 232 -5.64 -4.12 17.80
C ARG A 232 -4.70 -3.82 18.96
N GLU A 233 -5.01 -4.35 20.15
CA GLU A 233 -4.15 -4.24 21.33
C GLU A 233 -2.70 -4.60 20.97
N ALA A 234 -1.78 -3.69 21.28
CA ALA A 234 -0.35 -3.85 21.12
C ALA A 234 0.09 -5.16 21.80
N SER A 235 0.36 -6.18 20.99
CA SER A 235 0.94 -7.42 21.46
C SER A 235 2.37 -7.11 21.89
N ALA A 236 2.60 -7.14 23.21
CA ALA A 236 3.86 -6.78 23.83
C ALA A 236 5.06 -7.45 23.12
N PRO A 237 6.20 -6.75 22.97
CA PRO A 237 7.37 -7.32 22.32
C PRO A 237 7.85 -8.54 23.10
N VAL A 238 7.94 -9.68 22.41
CA VAL A 238 8.50 -10.93 22.95
C VAL A 238 9.95 -10.65 23.36
N ARG A 239 10.20 -10.57 24.66
CA ARG A 239 11.56 -10.50 25.22
C ARG A 239 12.27 -11.83 24.94
N HIS A 240 13.23 -11.82 24.02
CA HIS A 240 14.18 -12.92 23.92
C HIS A 240 15.14 -12.90 25.12
N PRO A 241 15.36 -14.04 25.81
CA PRO A 241 16.31 -14.09 26.91
C PRO A 241 17.76 -13.96 26.40
N ALA A 242 18.53 -13.07 27.03
CA ALA A 242 19.94 -12.85 26.71
C ALA A 242 20.79 -14.11 26.98
N PRO A 243 21.78 -14.42 26.13
CA PRO A 243 22.66 -15.57 26.33
C PRO A 243 23.58 -15.35 27.54
N LYS A 244 23.57 -16.30 28.48
CA LYS A 244 24.50 -16.33 29.62
C LYS A 244 25.94 -16.45 29.09
N LYS A 245 26.78 -15.49 29.44
CA LYS A 245 28.25 -15.60 29.30
C LYS A 245 28.72 -16.81 30.13
N GLN A 246 29.20 -17.86 29.46
CA GLN A 246 30.03 -18.87 30.11
C GLN A 246 31.47 -18.43 30.00
N HIS A 247 32.08 -18.17 31.15
CA HIS A 247 33.52 -18.03 31.32
C HIS A 247 34.14 -19.43 31.37
N ALA A 248 35.15 -19.66 30.52
CA ALA A 248 36.27 -20.56 30.75
C ALA A 248 37.40 -20.16 29.79
#